data_AF-A0A965EDB7-F1
#
_entry.id   AF-A0A965EDB7-F1
#
_cell.length_a   1.000
_cell.length_b   1.000
_cell.length_c   1.000
_cell.angle_alpha   90.00
_cell.angle_beta   90.00
_cell.angle_gamma   90.00
#
_symmetry.space_group_name_H-M   'P 1'
#
loop_
_entity.id
_entity.type
_entity.pdbx_description
1 polymer ?
#
loop_
_entity_poly.entity_id
_entity_poly.type
_entity_poly.pdbx_seq_one_letter_code
_entity_poly.pdbx_strand_id
1 'polypeptide(L)'
;ASVRPESSRAGENWFGLGNRDLATHFYRTTRLAEGATLADVTAEIVHAFGIGFRVIPMSNERVSTIVTLADGSDVSFQEYFVKLRHDVAVRAVRFEGAERAHALGLHALRQSQAVVIAPSNPLVSIGPMRALREFDATLAARRDTVVAVSPIVAGAALKGPADRMLVELGHEASVVGVARLYAPIAGTLVIDTADAALAPQVEAAGMRCVVAETVMKTPDVAAELTRASLAAIGITSFDVTR
;
A
#
# COMPACT_ATOMS: atom_id res chain seq x y z
N ALA A 1 1.90 -14.55 -29.41
CA ALA A 1 2.42 -15.47 -30.44
C ALA A 1 1.76 -16.83 -30.23
N SER A 2 1.24 -17.46 -31.29
CA SER A 2 0.57 -18.78 -31.24
C SER A 2 1.53 -19.96 -31.15
N VAL A 3 2.85 -19.72 -31.22
CA VAL A 3 3.89 -20.73 -31.11
C VAL A 3 4.71 -20.43 -29.86
N ARG A 4 4.53 -21.25 -28.82
CA ARG A 4 5.36 -21.25 -27.60
C ARG A 4 5.86 -22.67 -27.39
N PRO A 5 7.19 -22.92 -27.41
CA PRO A 5 7.73 -24.22 -27.07
C PRO A 5 7.31 -24.63 -25.65
N GLU A 6 7.08 -25.93 -25.41
CA GLU A 6 6.70 -26.45 -24.09
C GLU A 6 7.74 -26.12 -23.00
N SER A 7 9.02 -26.02 -23.37
CA SER A 7 10.12 -25.64 -22.47
C SER A 7 10.24 -24.13 -22.23
N SER A 8 9.48 -23.30 -22.95
CA SER A 8 9.62 -21.85 -22.90
C SER A 8 8.98 -21.26 -21.64
N ARG A 9 9.79 -20.56 -20.83
CA ARG A 9 9.35 -19.74 -19.69
C ARG A 9 9.11 -18.27 -20.05
N ALA A 10 9.02 -17.95 -21.35
CA ALA A 10 8.77 -16.58 -21.80
C ALA A 10 7.47 -16.04 -21.18
N GLY A 11 7.46 -14.74 -20.87
CA GLY A 11 6.37 -14.08 -20.13
C GLY A 11 5.00 -14.38 -20.74
N GLU A 12 4.04 -14.74 -19.87
CA GLU A 12 2.67 -14.98 -20.27
C GLU A 12 2.01 -13.67 -20.76
N ASN A 13 1.11 -13.76 -21.72
CA ASN A 13 0.54 -12.61 -22.44
C ASN A 13 -0.60 -11.89 -21.68
N TRP A 14 -0.91 -12.29 -20.44
CA TRP A 14 -1.92 -11.63 -19.62
C TRP A 14 -1.39 -10.41 -18.86
N PHE A 15 -0.08 -10.19 -18.83
CA PHE A 15 0.53 -9.01 -18.20
C PHE A 15 1.04 -8.02 -19.27
N GLY A 16 0.41 -6.86 -19.35
CA GLY A 16 0.72 -5.85 -20.36
C GLY A 16 1.99 -5.07 -20.02
N LEU A 17 3.11 -5.41 -20.67
CA LEU A 17 4.39 -4.70 -20.52
C LEU A 17 4.66 -3.85 -21.77
N GLY A 18 4.79 -2.54 -21.59
CA GLY A 18 5.21 -1.63 -22.66
C GLY A 18 6.74 -1.61 -22.83
N ASN A 19 7.23 -1.16 -23.99
CA ASN A 19 8.68 -1.11 -24.27
C ASN A 19 9.48 -0.30 -23.23
N ARG A 20 8.92 0.83 -22.77
CA ARG A 20 9.57 1.67 -21.74
C ARG A 20 9.61 0.97 -20.38
N ASP A 21 8.58 0.22 -20.04
CA ASP A 21 8.52 -0.55 -18.80
C ASP A 21 9.52 -1.72 -18.81
N LEU A 22 9.63 -2.41 -19.95
CA LEU A 22 10.67 -3.42 -20.16
C LEU A 22 12.09 -2.86 -20.02
N ALA A 23 12.34 -1.64 -20.48
CA ALA A 23 13.65 -1.00 -20.31
C ALA A 23 14.01 -0.79 -18.83
N THR A 24 13.05 -0.32 -18.02
CA THR A 24 13.22 -0.22 -16.56
C THR A 24 13.49 -1.58 -15.93
N HIS A 25 12.77 -2.63 -16.36
CA HIS A 25 12.97 -3.99 -15.87
C HIS A 25 14.33 -4.57 -16.24
N PHE A 26 14.82 -4.34 -17.46
CA PHE A 26 16.16 -4.77 -17.87
C PHE A 26 17.23 -4.07 -17.06
N TYR A 27 17.15 -2.74 -16.93
CA TYR A 27 18.09 -1.97 -16.12
C TYR A 27 18.14 -2.50 -14.67
N ARG A 28 16.97 -2.62 -14.02
CA ARG A 28 16.89 -3.15 -12.66
C ARG A 28 17.49 -4.55 -12.54
N THR A 29 17.15 -5.44 -13.46
CA THR A 29 17.60 -6.84 -13.40
C THR A 29 19.11 -6.94 -13.56
N THR A 30 19.69 -6.18 -14.50
CA THR A 30 21.14 -6.13 -14.70
C THR A 30 21.86 -5.57 -13.47
N ARG A 31 21.38 -4.44 -12.92
CA ARG A 31 22.00 -3.82 -11.74
C ARG A 31 21.98 -4.72 -10.51
N LEU A 32 20.86 -5.43 -10.28
CA LEU A 32 20.79 -6.42 -9.20
C LEU A 32 21.77 -7.58 -9.42
N ALA A 33 21.96 -8.02 -10.67
CA ALA A 33 22.94 -9.06 -11.00
C ALA A 33 24.41 -8.61 -10.81
N GLU A 34 24.66 -7.30 -10.89
CA GLU A 34 25.96 -6.67 -10.57
C GLU A 34 26.19 -6.49 -9.06
N GLY A 35 25.23 -6.88 -8.22
CA GLY A 35 25.34 -6.84 -6.76
C GLY A 35 24.78 -5.58 -6.09
N ALA A 36 24.15 -4.68 -6.85
CA ALA A 36 23.42 -3.56 -6.26
C ALA A 36 22.18 -4.06 -5.49
N THR A 37 21.77 -3.32 -4.45
CA THR A 37 20.53 -3.61 -3.73
C THR A 37 19.32 -2.99 -4.44
N LEU A 38 18.09 -3.43 -4.10
CA LEU A 38 16.88 -2.81 -4.66
C LEU A 38 16.78 -1.32 -4.30
N ALA A 39 17.26 -0.94 -3.11
CA ALA A 39 17.34 0.45 -2.69
C ALA A 39 18.27 1.28 -3.58
N ASP A 40 19.46 0.77 -3.91
CA ASP A 40 20.42 1.44 -4.80
C ASP A 40 19.80 1.66 -6.18
N VAL A 41 19.24 0.60 -6.76
CA VAL A 41 18.62 0.66 -8.09
C VAL A 41 17.41 1.59 -8.10
N THR A 42 16.62 1.62 -7.02
CA THR A 42 15.49 2.55 -6.90
C THR A 42 15.98 4.00 -6.88
N ALA A 43 17.05 4.30 -6.12
CA ALA A 43 17.63 5.63 -6.06
C ALA A 43 18.20 6.08 -7.42
N GLU A 44 18.86 5.17 -8.15
CA GLU A 44 19.37 5.42 -9.51
C GLU A 44 18.22 5.79 -10.48
N ILE A 45 17.12 5.04 -10.46
CA ILE A 45 15.95 5.29 -11.31
C ILE A 45 15.26 6.61 -10.92
N VAL A 46 15.08 6.87 -9.63
CA VAL A 46 14.50 8.13 -9.11
C VAL A 46 15.31 9.34 -9.61
N HIS A 47 16.63 9.25 -9.53
CA HIS A 47 17.53 10.29 -10.03
C HIS A 47 17.40 10.47 -11.55
N ALA A 48 17.43 9.37 -12.31
CA ALA A 48 17.32 9.40 -13.77
C ALA A 48 15.99 10.00 -14.26
N PHE A 49 14.91 9.82 -13.48
CA PHE A 49 13.59 10.36 -13.82
C PHE A 49 13.36 11.79 -13.29
N GLY A 50 14.33 12.38 -12.59
CA GLY A 50 14.21 13.73 -12.03
C GLY A 50 13.14 13.83 -10.94
N ILE A 51 12.88 12.76 -10.20
CA ILE A 51 11.88 12.73 -9.13
C ILE A 51 12.45 13.44 -7.90
N GLY A 52 11.81 14.53 -7.46
CA GLY A 52 12.29 15.39 -6.37
C GLY A 52 12.20 14.80 -4.96
N PHE A 53 11.52 13.67 -4.78
CA PHE A 53 11.35 13.01 -3.48
C PHE A 53 12.03 11.63 -3.44
N ARG A 54 12.38 11.20 -2.22
CA ARG A 54 12.97 9.88 -2.00
C ARG A 54 11.91 8.78 -2.11
N VAL A 55 12.18 7.77 -2.93
CA VAL A 55 11.41 6.52 -2.98
C VAL A 55 12.26 5.43 -2.33
N ILE A 56 11.72 4.81 -1.28
CA ILE A 56 12.40 3.76 -0.52
C ILE A 56 11.57 2.49 -0.67
N PRO A 57 12.10 1.40 -1.26
CA PRO A 57 11.40 0.11 -1.27
C PRO A 57 11.26 -0.39 0.17
N MET A 58 10.23 -1.19 0.47
CA MET A 58 10.01 -1.64 1.86
C MET A 58 11.15 -2.52 2.41
N SER A 59 11.86 -3.22 1.53
CA SER A 59 12.94 -4.17 1.85
C SER A 59 13.81 -4.41 0.61
N ASN A 60 15.06 -4.82 0.80
CA ASN A 60 15.92 -5.32 -0.27
C ASN A 60 15.71 -6.81 -0.55
N GLU A 61 15.22 -7.54 0.45
CA GLU A 61 14.90 -8.95 0.35
C GLU A 61 13.58 -9.18 -0.40
N ARG A 62 13.46 -10.36 -0.99
CA ARG A 62 12.24 -10.74 -1.70
C ARG A 62 11.12 -11.06 -0.70
N VAL A 63 10.02 -10.34 -0.82
CA VAL A 63 8.75 -10.63 -0.14
C VAL A 63 7.66 -10.77 -1.20
N SER A 64 6.94 -11.89 -1.18
CA SER A 64 5.89 -12.18 -2.17
C SER A 64 4.52 -12.32 -1.50
N THR A 65 3.55 -11.54 -1.97
CA THR A 65 2.14 -11.69 -1.56
C THR A 65 1.54 -12.91 -2.26
N ILE A 66 1.17 -13.92 -1.47
CA ILE A 66 0.51 -15.13 -1.94
C ILE A 66 -0.95 -15.12 -1.47
N VAL A 67 -1.84 -15.43 -2.39
CA VAL A 67 -3.29 -15.46 -2.19
C VAL A 67 -3.74 -16.91 -2.22
N THR A 68 -4.32 -17.38 -1.12
CA THR A 68 -4.98 -18.70 -1.06
C THR A 68 -6.43 -18.52 -1.48
N LEU A 69 -6.82 -19.16 -2.57
CA LEU A 69 -8.18 -19.13 -3.10
C LEU A 69 -9.13 -19.99 -2.26
N ALA A 70 -10.45 -19.82 -2.47
CA ALA A 70 -11.47 -20.57 -1.75
C ALA A 70 -11.37 -22.10 -1.92
N ASP A 71 -10.85 -22.57 -3.06
CA ASP A 71 -10.59 -23.99 -3.33
C ASP A 71 -9.31 -24.53 -2.66
N GLY A 72 -8.58 -23.68 -1.94
CA GLY A 72 -7.35 -24.02 -1.22
C GLY A 72 -6.08 -23.94 -2.06
N SER A 73 -6.17 -23.58 -3.35
CA SER A 73 -4.99 -23.37 -4.19
C SER A 73 -4.31 -22.04 -3.88
N ASP A 74 -2.99 -21.99 -4.07
CA ASP A 74 -2.19 -20.79 -3.90
C ASP A 74 -1.79 -20.19 -5.23
N VAL A 75 -1.97 -18.88 -5.36
CA VAL A 75 -1.54 -18.11 -6.54
C VAL A 75 -0.77 -16.86 -6.13
N SER A 76 0.11 -16.37 -7.00
CA SER A 76 0.71 -15.06 -6.78
C SER A 76 -0.35 -13.96 -6.83
N PHE A 77 -0.13 -12.85 -6.13
CA PHE A 77 -1.08 -11.72 -6.19
C PHE A 77 -1.30 -11.20 -7.62
N GLN A 78 -0.29 -11.24 -8.49
CA GLN A 78 -0.43 -10.82 -9.89
C GLN A 78 -1.32 -11.77 -10.71
N GLU A 79 -1.21 -13.08 -10.49
CA GLU A 79 -2.13 -14.04 -11.10
C GLU A 79 -3.56 -13.84 -10.60
N TYR A 80 -3.73 -13.68 -9.28
CA TYR A 80 -5.04 -13.35 -8.71
C TYR A 80 -5.63 -12.08 -9.33
N PHE A 81 -4.87 -10.99 -9.33
CA PHE A 81 -5.38 -9.66 -9.69
C PHE A 81 -5.58 -9.49 -11.19
N VAL A 82 -4.65 -9.99 -12.01
CA VAL A 82 -4.63 -9.76 -13.46
C VAL A 82 -5.20 -10.95 -14.22
N LYS A 83 -4.64 -12.14 -14.01
CA LYS A 83 -5.04 -13.35 -14.76
C LYS A 83 -6.44 -13.82 -14.40
N LEU A 84 -6.75 -13.87 -13.10
CA LEU A 84 -8.07 -14.22 -12.58
C LEU A 84 -8.99 -13.00 -12.42
N ARG A 85 -8.53 -11.80 -12.83
CA ARG A 85 -9.25 -10.53 -12.73
C ARG A 85 -9.85 -10.29 -11.36
N HIS A 86 -9.20 -10.79 -10.31
CA HIS A 86 -9.72 -10.79 -8.96
C HIS A 86 -11.22 -11.18 -8.94
N ASP A 87 -11.67 -12.16 -9.71
CA ASP A 87 -13.10 -12.59 -9.76
C ASP A 87 -13.34 -13.90 -9.01
N VAL A 88 -12.33 -14.39 -8.29
CA VAL A 88 -12.37 -15.61 -7.49
C VAL A 88 -12.30 -15.26 -6.01
N ALA A 89 -13.07 -15.96 -5.17
CA ALA A 89 -13.08 -15.75 -3.73
C ALA A 89 -11.74 -16.14 -3.09
N VAL A 90 -11.30 -15.35 -2.12
CA VAL A 90 -10.06 -15.55 -1.36
C VAL A 90 -10.37 -16.11 0.03
N ARG A 91 -9.50 -16.98 0.53
CA ARG A 91 -9.55 -17.53 1.90
C ARG A 91 -8.47 -16.97 2.81
N ALA A 92 -7.28 -16.70 2.27
CA ALA A 92 -6.17 -16.16 3.05
C ALA A 92 -5.20 -15.37 2.17
N VAL A 93 -4.44 -14.48 2.82
CA VAL A 93 -3.28 -13.80 2.23
C VAL A 93 -2.09 -14.01 3.17
N ARG A 94 -0.93 -14.34 2.59
CA ARG A 94 0.34 -14.42 3.33
C ARG A 94 1.47 -13.72 2.58
N PHE A 95 2.52 -13.36 3.30
CA PHE A 95 3.69 -12.68 2.75
C PHE A 95 4.92 -13.57 2.90
N GLU A 96 5.23 -14.34 1.87
CA GLU A 96 6.37 -15.25 1.89
C GLU A 96 7.69 -14.47 1.89
N GLY A 97 8.52 -14.72 2.89
CA GLY A 97 9.83 -14.08 3.06
C GLY A 97 9.83 -12.86 3.97
N ALA A 98 8.65 -12.36 4.40
CA ALA A 98 8.55 -11.21 5.29
C ALA A 98 9.28 -11.43 6.63
N GLU A 99 9.31 -12.67 7.13
CA GLU A 99 9.95 -13.05 8.38
C GLU A 99 11.49 -12.95 8.36
N ARG A 100 12.10 -12.96 7.17
CA ARG A 100 13.55 -12.80 6.96
C ARG A 100 13.91 -11.44 6.35
N ALA A 101 12.91 -10.66 5.92
CA ALA A 101 13.12 -9.38 5.27
C ALA A 101 13.37 -8.26 6.29
N HIS A 102 14.28 -7.36 5.93
CA HIS A 102 14.61 -6.20 6.74
C HIS A 102 13.88 -4.97 6.22
N ALA A 103 13.12 -4.31 7.10
CA ALA A 103 12.42 -3.09 6.75
C ALA A 103 13.40 -1.94 6.49
N LEU A 104 13.29 -1.33 5.32
CA LEU A 104 13.97 -0.08 4.99
C LEU A 104 13.10 1.11 5.39
N GLY A 105 13.71 2.29 5.47
CA GLY A 105 12.97 3.53 5.75
C GLY A 105 12.52 3.70 7.21
N LEU A 106 12.74 2.73 8.10
CA LEU A 106 12.35 2.84 9.52
C LEU A 106 12.95 4.08 10.20
N HIS A 107 14.19 4.45 9.88
CA HIS A 107 14.78 5.70 10.40
C HIS A 107 14.02 6.94 9.90
N ALA A 108 13.66 7.00 8.62
CA ALA A 108 12.85 8.08 8.07
C ALA A 108 11.46 8.14 8.74
N LEU A 109 10.83 6.98 8.94
CA LEU A 109 9.57 6.86 9.68
C LEU A 109 9.69 7.30 11.14
N ARG A 110 10.84 7.13 11.79
CA ARG A 110 11.07 7.62 13.17
C ARG A 110 11.33 9.11 13.26
N GLN A 111 11.97 9.68 12.24
CA GLN A 111 12.42 11.08 12.24
C GLN A 111 11.46 12.05 11.55
N SER A 112 10.47 11.55 10.81
CA SER A 112 9.50 12.42 10.13
C SER A 112 8.67 13.22 11.15
N GLN A 113 8.12 14.36 10.75
CA GLN A 113 7.16 15.09 11.59
C GLN A 113 5.78 14.41 11.58
N ALA A 114 5.44 13.77 10.46
CA ALA A 114 4.21 13.04 10.24
C ALA A 114 4.47 11.74 9.46
N VAL A 115 3.56 10.79 9.58
CA VAL A 115 3.46 9.65 8.65
C VAL A 115 2.02 9.59 8.15
N VAL A 116 1.84 9.56 6.83
CA VAL A 116 0.53 9.40 6.21
C VAL A 116 0.46 8.02 5.56
N ILE A 117 -0.46 7.18 6.02
CA ILE A 117 -0.81 5.92 5.36
C ILE A 117 -1.83 6.26 4.27
N ALA A 118 -1.38 6.18 3.01
CA ALA A 118 -2.19 6.47 1.83
C ALA A 118 -3.44 5.56 1.74
N PRO A 119 -4.50 5.98 1.02
CA PRO A 119 -5.74 5.21 0.85
C PRO A 119 -5.57 4.03 -0.13
N SER A 120 -4.70 3.10 0.25
CA SER A 120 -4.42 1.86 -0.49
C SER A 120 -5.06 0.65 0.20
N ASN A 121 -5.08 -0.49 -0.47
CA ASN A 121 -5.64 -1.72 0.11
C ASN A 121 -4.88 -2.10 1.41
N PRO A 122 -5.57 -2.19 2.57
CA PRO A 122 -4.91 -2.39 3.85
C PRO A 122 -4.28 -3.78 3.97
N LEU A 123 -4.78 -4.76 3.21
CA LEU A 123 -4.38 -6.16 3.30
C LEU A 123 -3.24 -6.50 2.35
N VAL A 124 -3.23 -5.97 1.12
CA VAL A 124 -2.23 -6.36 0.10
C VAL A 124 -1.30 -5.24 -0.36
N SER A 125 -1.62 -3.97 -0.07
CA SER A 125 -0.73 -2.85 -0.36
C SER A 125 0.04 -2.40 0.88
N ILE A 126 -0.67 -2.19 1.99
CA ILE A 126 -0.04 -1.80 3.27
C ILE A 126 0.38 -3.03 4.09
N GLY A 127 -0.41 -4.11 4.05
CA GLY A 127 -0.15 -5.36 4.75
C GLY A 127 1.26 -5.94 4.60
N PRO A 128 1.85 -6.01 3.38
CA PRO A 128 3.23 -6.50 3.22
C PRO A 128 4.27 -5.72 4.01
N MET A 129 4.11 -4.39 4.13
CA MET A 129 5.02 -3.56 4.93
C MET A 129 4.86 -3.83 6.42
N ARG A 130 3.61 -3.94 6.88
CA ARG A 130 3.26 -4.25 8.28
C ARG A 130 3.74 -5.63 8.73
N ALA A 131 3.87 -6.57 7.79
CA ALA A 131 4.40 -7.90 8.06
C ALA A 131 5.92 -7.92 8.31
N LEU A 132 6.63 -6.83 7.98
CA LEU A 132 8.07 -6.72 8.25
C LEU A 132 8.33 -6.47 9.73
N ARG A 133 9.43 -7.05 10.22
CA ARG A 133 9.90 -6.84 11.59
C ARG A 133 10.05 -5.33 11.88
N GLU A 134 9.66 -4.93 13.09
CA GLU A 134 9.73 -3.54 13.61
C GLU A 134 8.86 -2.50 12.89
N PHE A 135 8.18 -2.81 11.78
CA PHE A 135 7.41 -1.81 11.04
C PHE A 135 6.21 -1.31 11.86
N ASP A 136 5.33 -2.21 12.32
CA ASP A 136 4.18 -1.85 13.16
C ASP A 136 4.63 -1.23 14.50
N ALA A 137 5.70 -1.76 15.12
CA ALA A 137 6.26 -1.19 16.35
C ALA A 137 6.79 0.24 16.16
N THR A 138 7.41 0.53 15.00
CA THR A 138 7.90 1.86 14.65
C THR A 138 6.75 2.84 14.49
N LEU A 139 5.65 2.45 13.84
CA LEU A 139 4.47 3.31 13.71
C LEU A 139 3.74 3.49 15.05
N ALA A 140 3.54 2.40 15.80
CA ALA A 140 2.90 2.42 17.11
C ALA A 140 3.61 3.33 18.12
N ALA A 141 4.95 3.36 18.13
CA ALA A 141 5.74 4.22 19.00
C ALA A 141 5.50 5.73 18.78
N ARG A 142 4.93 6.11 17.62
CA ARG A 142 4.62 7.49 17.26
C ARG A 142 3.18 7.67 16.78
N ARG A 143 2.30 6.76 17.20
CA ARG A 143 0.91 6.61 16.77
C ARG A 143 0.16 7.94 16.62
N ASP A 144 0.32 8.86 17.55
CA ASP A 144 -0.39 10.14 17.57
C ASP A 144 -0.05 11.09 16.41
N THR A 145 1.08 10.84 15.73
CA THR A 145 1.55 11.56 14.52
C THR A 145 1.44 10.72 13.24
N VAL A 146 0.82 9.54 13.32
CA VAL A 146 0.50 8.69 12.17
C VAL A 146 -0.97 8.88 11.83
N VAL A 147 -1.23 9.27 10.58
CA VAL A 147 -2.57 9.52 10.03
C VAL A 147 -2.82 8.51 8.92
N ALA A 148 -3.93 7.78 9.00
CA ALA A 148 -4.38 6.93 7.92
C ALA A 148 -5.50 7.60 7.13
N VAL A 149 -5.56 7.37 5.81
CA VAL A 149 -6.71 7.74 4.97
C VAL A 149 -7.44 6.46 4.60
N SER A 150 -8.75 6.42 4.80
CA SER A 150 -9.56 5.27 4.44
C SER A 150 -9.54 5.03 2.92
N PRO A 151 -9.32 3.79 2.45
CA PRO A 151 -9.51 3.41 1.05
C PRO A 151 -10.98 3.07 0.72
N ILE A 152 -11.85 3.02 1.73
CA ILE A 152 -13.27 2.70 1.62
C ILE A 152 -14.09 3.99 1.71
N VAL A 153 -15.04 4.14 0.79
CA VAL A 153 -16.01 5.22 0.70
C VAL A 153 -17.40 4.62 0.56
N ALA A 154 -18.32 4.94 1.48
CA ALA A 154 -19.70 4.43 1.48
C ALA A 154 -19.79 2.89 1.39
N GLY A 155 -18.87 2.20 2.04
CA GLY A 155 -18.80 0.73 2.07
C GLY A 155 -18.11 0.06 0.87
N ALA A 156 -17.61 0.83 -0.10
CA ALA A 156 -16.94 0.29 -1.29
C ALA A 156 -15.53 0.87 -1.49
N ALA A 157 -14.65 0.11 -2.14
CA ALA A 157 -13.36 0.61 -2.57
C ALA A 157 -13.50 1.40 -3.89
N LEU A 158 -12.79 2.52 -4.03
CA LEU A 158 -12.82 3.30 -5.28
C LEU A 158 -12.25 2.54 -6.47
N LYS A 159 -11.22 1.72 -6.22
CA LYS A 159 -10.54 0.90 -7.23
C LYS A 159 -10.02 -0.40 -6.60
N GLY A 160 -10.11 -1.48 -7.37
CA GLY A 160 -9.59 -2.78 -6.97
C GLY A 160 -10.43 -3.47 -5.88
N PRO A 161 -9.99 -4.64 -5.39
CA PRO A 161 -10.84 -5.55 -4.63
C PRO A 161 -10.81 -5.31 -3.12
N ALA A 162 -10.51 -4.10 -2.65
CA ALA A 162 -10.21 -3.90 -1.23
C ALA A 162 -11.39 -4.16 -0.30
N ASP A 163 -12.57 -3.66 -0.65
CA ASP A 163 -13.85 -3.94 0.03
C ASP A 163 -14.17 -5.44 0.03
N ARG A 164 -14.08 -6.11 -1.13
CA ARG A 164 -14.39 -7.54 -1.22
C ARG A 164 -13.40 -8.40 -0.43
N MET A 165 -12.11 -8.11 -0.54
CA MET A 165 -11.08 -8.81 0.24
C MET A 165 -11.23 -8.57 1.74
N LEU A 166 -11.67 -7.39 2.18
CA LEU A 166 -11.97 -7.15 3.59
C LEU A 166 -13.05 -8.14 4.06
N VAL A 167 -14.19 -8.22 3.35
CA VAL A 167 -15.27 -9.17 3.72
C VAL A 167 -14.79 -10.62 3.69
N GLU A 168 -14.15 -11.03 2.60
CA GLU A 168 -13.68 -12.41 2.41
C GLU A 168 -12.67 -12.85 3.47
N LEU A 169 -11.86 -11.92 4.00
CA LEU A 169 -10.85 -12.18 5.02
C LEU A 169 -11.36 -11.87 6.44
N GLY A 170 -12.66 -11.69 6.62
CA GLY A 170 -13.30 -11.57 7.94
C GLY A 170 -13.27 -10.18 8.55
N HIS A 171 -13.05 -9.15 7.74
CA HIS A 171 -13.09 -7.74 8.13
C HIS A 171 -14.37 -7.05 7.65
N GLU A 172 -14.73 -5.97 8.33
CA GLU A 172 -15.82 -5.10 7.91
C GLU A 172 -15.34 -4.22 6.74
N ALA A 173 -16.04 -4.24 5.61
CA ALA A 173 -15.78 -3.35 4.48
C ALA A 173 -16.37 -1.95 4.71
N SER A 174 -15.85 -1.27 5.73
CA SER A 174 -16.27 0.07 6.12
C SER A 174 -15.09 0.87 6.67
N VAL A 175 -15.28 2.18 6.85
CA VAL A 175 -14.32 3.02 7.55
C VAL A 175 -14.08 2.56 9.00
N VAL A 176 -15.06 1.91 9.63
CA VAL A 176 -14.94 1.36 10.99
C VAL A 176 -14.08 0.09 10.99
N GLY A 177 -14.24 -0.77 9.99
CA GLY A 177 -13.35 -1.93 9.78
C GLY A 177 -11.90 -1.51 9.55
N VAL A 178 -11.69 -0.48 8.73
CA VAL A 178 -10.37 0.12 8.49
C VAL A 178 -9.81 0.73 9.79
N ALA A 179 -10.64 1.43 10.58
CA ALA A 179 -10.23 1.98 11.86
C ALA A 179 -9.70 0.88 12.80
N ARG A 180 -10.40 -0.26 12.93
CA ARG A 180 -9.94 -1.39 13.75
C ARG A 180 -8.61 -1.97 13.27
N LEU A 181 -8.37 -2.01 11.96
CA LEU A 181 -7.11 -2.49 11.38
C LEU A 181 -5.92 -1.60 11.69
N TYR A 182 -6.13 -0.28 11.73
CA TYR A 182 -5.06 0.71 11.90
C TYR A 182 -4.96 1.32 13.29
N ALA A 183 -5.96 1.13 14.16
CA ALA A 183 -5.96 1.64 15.53
C ALA A 183 -4.67 1.33 16.31
N PRO A 184 -3.98 0.18 16.15
CA PRO A 184 -2.71 -0.06 16.83
C PRO A 184 -1.54 0.83 16.37
N ILE A 185 -1.57 1.32 15.12
CA ILE A 185 -0.42 1.99 14.48
C ILE A 185 -0.69 3.46 14.09
N ALA A 186 -1.95 3.89 14.06
CA ALA A 186 -2.35 5.24 13.69
C ALA A 186 -3.32 5.84 14.71
N GLY A 187 -3.15 7.13 15.01
CA GLY A 187 -3.97 7.87 15.97
C GLY A 187 -5.16 8.59 15.34
N THR A 188 -5.09 8.87 14.04
CA THR A 188 -6.12 9.57 13.28
C THR A 188 -6.49 8.78 12.02
N LEU A 189 -7.79 8.69 11.73
CA LEU A 189 -8.32 8.20 10.45
C LEU A 189 -9.06 9.32 9.73
N VAL A 190 -8.68 9.58 8.48
CA VAL A 190 -9.42 10.45 7.57
C VAL A 190 -10.42 9.61 6.78
N ILE A 191 -11.69 9.98 6.82
CA ILE A 191 -12.79 9.32 6.12
C ILE A 191 -13.46 10.28 5.14
N ASP A 192 -14.16 9.72 4.15
CA ASP A 192 -14.89 10.55 3.20
C ASP A 192 -16.11 11.23 3.85
N THR A 193 -16.50 12.37 3.29
CA THR A 193 -17.77 13.03 3.58
C THR A 193 -18.99 12.10 3.48
N ALA A 194 -18.97 11.12 2.58
CA ALA A 194 -20.02 10.12 2.45
C ALA A 194 -20.18 9.23 3.70
N ASP A 195 -19.13 9.08 4.50
CA ASP A 195 -19.09 8.25 5.70
C ASP A 195 -19.17 9.07 7.00
N ALA A 196 -19.46 10.38 6.92
CA ALA A 196 -19.46 11.28 8.08
C ALA A 196 -20.31 10.78 9.27
N ALA A 197 -21.42 10.09 8.98
CA ALA A 197 -22.29 9.50 10.00
C ALA A 197 -21.64 8.36 10.81
N LEU A 198 -20.52 7.79 10.33
CA LEU A 198 -19.76 6.74 10.99
C LEU A 198 -18.62 7.27 11.87
N ALA A 199 -18.42 8.59 11.93
CA ALA A 199 -17.37 9.21 12.72
C ALA A 199 -17.37 8.78 14.21
N PRO A 200 -18.53 8.73 14.92
CA PRO A 200 -18.54 8.26 16.31
C PRO A 200 -18.07 6.81 16.48
N GLN A 201 -18.34 5.94 15.50
CA GLN A 201 -17.90 4.54 15.52
C GLN A 201 -16.40 4.41 15.25
N VAL A 202 -15.83 5.28 14.39
CA VAL A 202 -14.38 5.38 14.19
C VAL A 202 -13.69 5.84 15.49
N GLU A 203 -14.26 6.83 16.17
CA GLU A 203 -13.77 7.29 17.48
C GLU A 203 -13.86 6.21 18.55
N ALA A 204 -14.97 5.46 18.60
CA ALA A 204 -15.13 4.32 19.49
C ALA A 204 -14.15 3.17 19.19
N ALA A 205 -13.65 3.06 17.96
CA ALA A 205 -12.58 2.13 17.59
C ALA A 205 -11.17 2.61 18.01
N GLY A 206 -11.07 3.79 18.64
CA GLY A 206 -9.86 4.33 19.25
C GLY A 206 -9.06 5.29 18.37
N MET A 207 -9.62 5.79 17.27
CA MET A 207 -8.95 6.73 16.36
C MET A 207 -9.69 8.06 16.30
N ARG A 208 -8.96 9.18 16.32
CA ARG A 208 -9.58 10.49 16.00
C ARG A 208 -10.12 10.43 14.57
N CYS A 209 -11.36 10.87 14.37
CA CYS A 209 -11.98 10.87 13.05
C CYS A 209 -11.88 12.26 12.41
N VAL A 210 -11.43 12.32 11.18
CA VAL A 210 -11.41 13.54 10.36
C VAL A 210 -12.24 13.28 9.11
N VAL A 211 -13.21 14.13 8.83
CA VAL A 211 -14.06 14.02 7.64
C VAL A 211 -13.53 14.99 6.58
N ALA A 212 -13.20 14.48 5.39
CA ALA A 212 -12.70 15.28 4.27
C ALA A 212 -13.12 14.66 2.92
N GLU A 213 -12.91 15.37 1.80
CA GLU A 213 -13.03 14.77 0.47
C GLU A 213 -11.82 13.85 0.22
N THR A 214 -12.05 12.54 0.09
CA THR A 214 -10.98 11.54 -0.06
C THR A 214 -10.80 11.06 -1.51
N VAL A 215 -11.77 11.34 -2.38
CA VAL A 215 -11.74 10.94 -3.79
C VAL A 215 -10.84 11.89 -4.59
N MET A 216 -9.57 11.52 -4.74
CA MET A 216 -8.54 12.31 -5.43
C MET A 216 -8.72 12.36 -6.96
N LYS A 217 -9.74 13.09 -7.44
CA LYS A 217 -10.02 13.28 -8.87
C LYS A 217 -9.04 14.22 -9.56
N THR A 218 -8.46 15.15 -8.81
CA THR A 218 -7.48 16.13 -9.28
C THR A 218 -6.31 16.23 -8.30
N PRO A 219 -5.14 16.74 -8.74
CA PRO A 219 -4.02 17.04 -7.85
C PRO A 219 -4.38 17.99 -6.69
N ASP A 220 -5.26 18.97 -6.93
CA ASP A 220 -5.69 19.92 -5.90
C ASP A 220 -6.48 19.22 -4.77
N VAL A 221 -7.36 18.27 -5.11
CA VAL A 221 -8.07 17.48 -4.10
C VAL A 221 -7.09 16.61 -3.30
N ALA A 222 -6.09 16.01 -3.95
CA ALA A 222 -5.04 15.26 -3.25
C ALA A 222 -4.20 16.14 -2.32
N ALA A 223 -3.88 17.36 -2.76
CA ALA A 223 -3.16 18.35 -1.95
C ALA A 223 -3.99 18.79 -0.74
N GLU A 224 -5.29 19.03 -0.91
CA GLU A 224 -6.18 19.41 0.19
C GLU A 224 -6.37 18.27 1.19
N LEU A 225 -6.54 17.03 0.71
CA LEU A 225 -6.58 15.85 1.57
C LEU A 225 -5.29 15.71 2.40
N THR A 226 -4.13 16.00 1.80
CA THR A 226 -2.84 16.00 2.51
C THR A 226 -2.80 17.11 3.56
N ARG A 227 -3.26 18.32 3.23
CA ARG A 227 -3.36 19.44 4.20
C ARG A 227 -4.27 19.08 5.38
N ALA A 228 -5.44 18.52 5.12
CA ALA A 228 -6.37 18.06 6.16
C ALA A 228 -5.74 16.98 7.04
N SER A 229 -5.03 16.02 6.44
CA SER A 229 -4.33 14.95 7.16
C SER A 229 -3.26 15.50 8.10
N LEU A 230 -2.47 16.48 7.66
CA LEU A 230 -1.41 17.09 8.46
C LEU A 230 -1.96 18.04 9.54
N ALA A 231 -2.98 18.83 9.21
CA ALA A 231 -3.65 19.72 10.16
C ALA A 231 -4.26 18.93 11.34
N ALA A 232 -4.74 17.71 11.10
CA ALA A 232 -5.31 16.83 12.13
C ALA A 232 -4.33 16.42 13.24
N ILE A 233 -3.03 16.59 13.00
CA ILE A 233 -1.96 16.33 13.98
C ILE A 233 -1.18 17.60 14.33
N GLY A 234 -1.75 18.78 14.05
CA GLY A 234 -1.18 20.08 14.42
C GLY A 234 -0.09 20.60 13.48
N ILE A 235 0.08 20.02 12.29
CA ILE A 235 1.05 20.50 11.30
C ILE A 235 0.33 21.41 10.32
N THR A 236 0.47 22.71 10.51
CA THR A 236 -0.22 23.76 9.73
C THR A 236 0.68 24.45 8.71
N SER A 237 1.99 24.23 8.77
CA SER A 237 2.96 24.70 7.79
C SER A 237 3.81 23.54 7.28
N PHE A 238 3.79 23.32 5.98
CA PHE A 238 4.72 22.42 5.30
C PHE A 238 4.97 22.96 3.89
N ASP A 239 6.23 22.93 3.49
CA ASP A 239 6.68 23.39 2.18
C ASP A 239 6.50 22.25 1.17
N VAL A 240 5.53 22.38 0.25
CA VAL A 240 5.26 21.38 -0.80
C VAL A 240 6.30 21.47 -1.93
N THR A 241 7.15 22.49 -1.92
CA THR A 241 8.12 22.80 -2.99
C THR A 241 9.51 22.19 -2.79
N ARG A 242 9.68 21.22 -1.88
CA ARG A 242 10.96 20.49 -1.71
C ARG A 242 10.83 18.99 -1.95
#